data_AF-A0A3D0YKM2-F1
#
_entry.id   AF-A0A3D0YKM2-F1
#
_cell.length_a   1.000
_cell.length_b   1.000
_cell.length_c   1.000
_cell.angle_alpha   90.00
_cell.angle_beta   90.00
_cell.angle_gamma   90.00
#
_symmetry.space_group_name_H-M   'P 1'
#
loop_
_entity.id
_entity.type
_entity.pdbx_description
1 polymer ?
#
loop_
_entity_poly.entity_id
_entity_poly.type
_entity_poly.pdbx_seq_one_letter_code
_entity_poly.pdbx_strand_id
1 'polypeptide(L)' 'MKKMTFKDYGSSLSNERTEFIKRIAEITTCDPTTVSRWISGEFKPSRRRRAIIAEEMGIPEETLFPETTKA' A
#
# COMPACT_ATOMS: atom_id res chain seq x y z
N MET A 1 -16.29 5.35 10.39
CA MET A 1 -15.62 4.48 9.40
C MET A 1 -14.13 4.47 9.71
N LYS A 2 -13.53 3.32 10.00
CA LYS A 2 -12.08 3.22 10.25
C LYS A 2 -11.36 3.51 8.93
N LYS A 3 -10.65 4.64 8.85
CA LYS A 3 -9.74 4.92 7.74
C LYS A 3 -8.51 4.03 7.91
N MET A 4 -8.40 2.95 7.13
CA MET A 4 -7.23 2.08 7.14
C MET A 4 -6.25 2.56 6.07
N THR A 5 -5.00 2.82 6.46
CA THR A 5 -3.93 3.12 5.51
C THR A 5 -3.45 1.85 4.82
N PHE A 6 -2.66 1.99 3.76
CA PHE A 6 -2.04 0.86 3.07
C PHE A 6 -1.18 0.01 4.02
N LYS A 7 -0.50 0.66 4.96
CA LYS A 7 0.26 0.01 6.04
C LYS A 7 -0.64 -0.79 6.97
N ASP A 8 -1.74 -0.19 7.42
CA ASP A 8 -2.66 -0.86 8.35
C ASP A 8 -3.31 -2.07 7.69
N TYR A 9 -3.72 -1.93 6.43
CA TYR A 9 -4.28 -3.01 5.63
C TYR A 9 -3.28 -4.16 5.50
N GLY A 10 -2.09 -3.88 4.98
CA GLY A 10 -1.05 -4.91 4.79
C GLY A 10 -0.54 -5.53 6.10
N SER A 11 -0.67 -4.84 7.24
CA SER A 11 -0.34 -5.38 8.56
C SER A 11 -1.49 -6.18 9.19
N SER A 12 -2.73 -5.94 8.78
CA SER A 12 -3.90 -6.71 9.23
C SER A 12 -4.02 -8.08 8.55
N LEU A 13 -3.40 -8.22 7.37
CA LEU A 13 -3.30 -9.50 6.68
C LEU A 13 -2.26 -10.37 7.39
N SER A 14 -2.68 -11.46 8.02
CA SER A 14 -1.76 -12.46 8.56
C SER A 14 -1.38 -13.48 7.49
N ASN A 15 -2.35 -14.27 7.02
CA ASN A 15 -2.10 -15.39 6.11
C ASN A 15 -2.05 -14.94 4.63
N GLU A 16 -2.81 -13.91 4.29
CA GLU A 16 -2.94 -13.41 2.91
C GLU A 16 -1.90 -12.34 2.55
N ARG A 17 -1.05 -11.94 3.51
CA ARG A 17 -0.05 -10.88 3.31
C ARG A 17 0.88 -11.15 2.15
N THR A 18 1.36 -12.39 2.04
CA THR A 18 2.30 -12.81 1.00
C THR A 18 1.66 -12.73 -0.38
N GLU A 19 0.43 -13.22 -0.53
CA GLU A 19 -0.30 -13.19 -1.80
C GLU A 19 -0.68 -11.76 -2.19
N PHE A 20 -1.11 -10.95 -1.22
CA PHE A 20 -1.33 -9.52 -1.42
C PHE A 20 -0.06 -8.80 -1.90
N ILE A 21 1.08 -9.06 -1.25
CA ILE A 21 2.37 -8.48 -1.65
C ILE A 21 2.73 -8.86 -3.08
N LYS A 22 2.59 -10.14 -3.47
CA LYS A 22 2.86 -10.60 -4.84
C LYS A 22 1.94 -9.94 -5.85
N ARG A 23 0.64 -9.87 -5.56
CA ARG A 23 -0.35 -9.22 -6.43
C ARG A 23 -0.03 -7.75 -6.66
N ILE A 24 0.28 -7.01 -5.59
CA ILE A 24 0.67 -5.59 -5.71
C ILE A 24 2.02 -5.45 -6.44
N ALA A 25 2.96 -6.37 -6.22
CA ALA A 25 4.25 -6.38 -6.90
C ALA A 25 4.08 -6.57 -8.42
N GLU A 26 3.21 -7.49 -8.84
CA GLU A 26 2.88 -7.74 -10.24
C GLU A 26 2.26 -6.52 -10.92
N ILE A 27 1.18 -5.94 -10.36
CA ILE A 27 0.49 -4.79 -10.98
C ILE A 27 1.36 -3.52 -10.98
N THR A 28 2.23 -3.34 -9.98
CA THR A 28 3.13 -2.19 -9.90
C THR A 28 4.48 -2.43 -10.57
N THR A 29 4.69 -3.63 -11.13
CA THR A 29 5.94 -4.07 -11.77
C THR A 29 7.16 -3.81 -10.88
N CYS A 30 7.06 -4.18 -9.60
CA CYS A 30 8.08 -3.99 -8.56
C CYS A 30 8.41 -5.30 -7.86
N ASP A 31 9.53 -5.33 -7.14
CA ASP A 31 9.85 -6.47 -6.29
C ASP A 31 8.88 -6.61 -5.09
N PRO A 32 8.48 -7.84 -4.72
CA PRO A 32 7.73 -8.12 -3.50
C PRO A 32 8.32 -7.49 -2.23
N THR A 33 9.65 -7.45 -2.14
CA THR A 33 10.38 -6.81 -1.03
C THR A 33 10.08 -5.32 -0.95
N THR A 34 10.01 -4.63 -2.09
CA THR A 34 9.67 -3.20 -2.17
C THR A 34 8.26 -2.94 -1.64
N VAL A 35 7.30 -3.78 -2.01
CA VAL A 35 5.92 -3.70 -1.50
C VAL A 35 5.86 -3.96 0.01
N SER A 36 6.61 -4.95 0.51
CA SER A 36 6.70 -5.21 1.95
C SER A 36 7.22 -3.99 2.72
N ARG A 37 8.22 -3.27 2.17
CA ARG A 37 8.74 -2.03 2.77
C ARG A 37 7.71 -0.89 2.78
N TRP A 38 6.85 -0.79 1.76
CA TRP A 38 5.71 0.15 1.77
C TRP A 38 4.72 -0.18 2.88
N ILE A 39 4.42 -1.46 3.09
CA ILE A 39 3.53 -1.92 4.17
C ILE A 39 4.15 -1.62 5.53
N SER A 40 5.46 -1.83 5.71
CA SER A 40 6.15 -1.47 6.95
C SER A 40 6.18 0.04 7.21
N GLY A 41 6.01 0.85 6.16
CA GLY A 41 6.07 2.31 6.21
C GLY A 41 7.50 2.87 6.16
N GLU A 42 8.46 2.08 5.65
CA GLU A 42 9.86 2.51 5.50
C GLU A 42 9.98 3.66 4.50
N PHE A 43 9.24 3.59 3.38
CA PHE A 43 9.10 4.67 2.41
C PHE A 43 7.78 4.56 1.65
N LYS A 44 7.39 5.66 0.98
CA LYS A 44 6.16 5.74 0.20
C LYS A 44 6.42 5.38 -1.27
N PRO A 45 5.50 4.64 -1.94
CA PRO A 45 5.58 4.44 -3.39
C PRO A 45 5.47 5.77 -4.14
N SER A 46 6.03 5.82 -5.36
CA SER A 46 5.87 6.94 -6.30
C SER A 46 4.40 7.20 -6.64
N ARG A 47 4.04 8.43 -7.03
CA ARG A 47 2.66 8.82 -7.38
C ARG A 47 1.95 7.86 -8.34
N ARG A 48 2.60 7.47 -9.44
CA ARG A 48 2.02 6.50 -10.41
C ARG A 48 1.63 5.16 -9.76
N ARG A 49 2.45 4.67 -8.83
CA ARG A 49 2.21 3.40 -8.12
C ARG A 49 1.12 3.53 -7.09
N ARG A 50 1.05 4.66 -6.38
CA ARG A 50 -0.06 4.95 -5.47
C ARG A 50 -1.39 4.96 -6.21
N ALA A 51 -1.45 5.57 -7.39
CA ALA A 51 -2.65 5.55 -8.25
C ALA A 51 -3.09 4.11 -8.60
N ILE A 52 -2.14 3.27 -9.04
CA ILE A 52 -2.42 1.86 -9.36
C ILE A 52 -2.96 1.11 -8.13
N ILE A 53 -2.32 1.28 -6.97
CA ILE A 53 -2.74 0.64 -5.73
C ILE A 53 -4.12 1.15 -5.26
N ALA A 54 -4.39 2.44 -5.43
CA ALA A 54 -5.68 3.05 -5.10
C ALA A 54 -6.82 2.51 -5.98
N GLU A 55 -6.55 2.36 -7.28
CA GLU A 55 -7.48 1.74 -8.23
C GLU A 55 -7.74 0.28 -7.87
N GLU A 56 -6.68 -0.48 -7.60
CA GLU A 56 -6.77 -1.88 -7.19
C GLU A 56 -7.59 -2.07 -5.89
N MET A 57 -7.36 -1.22 -4.90
CA MET A 57 -8.06 -1.32 -3.61
C MET A 57 -9.43 -0.62 -3.60
N GLY A 58 -9.76 0.17 -4.63
CA GLY A 58 -10.94 1.04 -4.64
C GLY A 58 -10.94 2.10 -3.53
N ILE A 59 -9.78 2.47 -2.99
CA ILE A 59 -9.62 3.43 -1.89
C ILE A 59 -8.77 4.62 -2.40
N PRO A 60 -9.17 5.87 -2.15
CA PRO A 60 -8.40 7.03 -2.57
C PRO A 60 -6.95 7.02 -2.09
N GLU A 61 -6.01 7.49 -2.93
CA GLU A 61 -4.59 7.59 -2.61
C GLU A 61 -4.34 8.31 -1.28
N GLU A 62 -5.09 9.38 -1.00
CA GLU A 62 -4.97 10.18 0.23
C GLU A 62 -5.36 9.40 1.50
N THR A 63 -6.23 8.40 1.35
CA THR A 63 -6.63 7.53 2.47
C THR A 63 -5.62 6.39 2.65
N LEU A 64 -5.12 5.81 1.57
CA LEU A 64 -4.12 4.74 1.62
C LEU A 64 -2.73 5.26 2.04
N PHE A 65 -2.36 6.43 1.55
CA PHE A 65 -1.05 7.06 1.73
C PHE A 65 -1.23 8.48 2.24
N PRO A 66 -1.66 8.68 3.50
CA PRO A 66 -1.88 10.01 4.04
C PRO A 66 -0.59 10.83 3.90
N GLU A 67 -0.70 12.00 3.27
CA GLU A 67 0.34 13.01 3.38
C GLU A 67 0.38 13.40 4.86
N THR A 68 1.49 13.11 5.52
CA THR A 68 1.73 13.60 6.86
C THR A 68 1.94 15.09 6.74
N THR A 69 0.84 15.83 6.61
CA THR A 69 0.79 17.24 6.93
C THR A 69 1.00 17.27 8.43
N LYS A 70 2.26 17.34 8.87
CA LYS A 70 2.55 17.90 10.19
C LYS A 70 2.03 19.34 10.11
N ALA A 71 0.87 19.57 10.74
CA ALA A 71 0.54 20.88 11.25
C ALA A 71 1.57 21.29 12.32
#